data_AF-A0A239EGA7-F1
#
_entry.id   AF-A0A239EGA7-F1
#
_cell.length_a   1.000
_cell.length_b   1.000
_cell.length_c   1.000
_cell.angle_alpha   90.00
_cell.angle_beta   90.00
_cell.angle_gamma   90.00
#
_symmetry.space_group_name_H-M   'P 1'
#
loop_
_entity.id
_entity.type
_entity.pdbx_description
1 polymer ?
#
loop_
_entity_poly.entity_id
_entity_poly.type
_entity_poly.pdbx_seq_one_letter_code
_entity_poly.pdbx_strand_id
1 'polypeptide(L)'
;MYLIPPMADDPPPEFVGTVAAHEQELRHDALRLAGGDPVGHEIYQEALVDLAGHWRRLYWWGRLTHSDTPGLYLRKRLSKRAHAWREDQIYEVEVRVLRPPASVFAQVSGPAASLALRKAAVLDGTTRAGLRTLADATVAWVHAWRRSEHRRIARLIIGGLLLVATMVQSMAWLAGPPA
;
A
#
# COMPACT_ATOMS: atom_id res chain seq x y z
N MET A 1 -14.56 -26.20 8.29
CA MET A 1 -14.35 -25.90 6.84
C MET A 1 -14.00 -24.42 6.73
N TYR A 2 -12.75 -24.07 6.44
CA TYR A 2 -12.33 -22.66 6.39
C TYR A 2 -12.78 -22.03 5.07
N LEU A 3 -13.73 -21.10 5.12
CA LEU A 3 -14.28 -20.42 3.93
C LEU A 3 -13.25 -19.49 3.24
N ILE A 4 -12.17 -19.14 3.94
CA ILE A 4 -11.07 -18.33 3.42
C ILE A 4 -9.78 -19.01 3.89
N PRO A 5 -8.94 -19.54 2.99
CA PRO A 5 -7.67 -20.15 3.38
C PRO A 5 -6.79 -19.09 4.07
N PRO A 6 -6.12 -19.44 5.18
CA PRO A 6 -5.28 -18.50 5.91
C PRO A 6 -4.20 -17.93 4.99
N MET A 7 -3.92 -16.64 5.14
CA MET A 7 -2.80 -15.99 4.47
C MET A 7 -1.50 -16.63 4.98
N ALA A 8 -0.58 -16.98 4.08
CA ALA A 8 0.70 -17.56 4.48
C ALA A 8 1.55 -16.51 5.21
N ASP A 9 2.42 -16.97 6.11
CA ASP A 9 3.28 -16.10 6.91
C ASP A 9 4.34 -15.41 6.04
N ASP A 10 4.85 -16.13 5.02
CA ASP A 10 5.81 -15.61 4.05
C ASP A 10 5.14 -15.15 2.74
N PRO A 11 5.67 -14.09 2.10
CA PRO A 11 5.16 -13.63 0.80
C PRO A 11 5.46 -14.66 -0.29
N PRO A 12 4.49 -14.96 -1.17
CA PRO A 12 4.72 -15.87 -2.28
C PRO A 12 5.71 -15.26 -3.29
N PRO A 13 6.56 -16.07 -3.94
CA PRO A 13 7.60 -15.57 -4.85
C PRO A 13 7.01 -14.81 -6.05
N GLU A 14 5.82 -15.19 -6.51
CA GLU A 14 5.12 -14.49 -7.60
C GLU A 14 4.69 -13.07 -7.19
N PHE A 15 4.37 -12.86 -5.91
CA PHE A 15 4.07 -11.53 -5.38
C PHE A 15 5.32 -10.65 -5.41
N VAL A 16 6.45 -11.17 -4.91
CA VAL A 16 7.73 -10.46 -4.92
C VAL A 16 8.15 -10.12 -6.34
N GLY A 17 8.04 -11.07 -7.28
CA GLY A 17 8.34 -10.84 -8.70
C GLY A 17 7.45 -9.76 -9.32
N THR A 18 6.18 -9.71 -8.94
CA THR A 18 5.23 -8.69 -9.44
C THR A 18 5.54 -7.30 -8.89
N VAL A 19 5.91 -7.21 -7.61
CA VAL A 19 6.34 -5.95 -6.99
C VAL A 19 7.64 -5.48 -7.63
N ALA A 20 8.62 -6.38 -7.83
CA ALA A 20 9.87 -6.08 -8.52
C ALA A 20 9.65 -5.52 -9.93
N ALA A 21 8.71 -6.11 -10.67
CA ALA A 21 8.38 -5.67 -12.02
C ALA A 21 7.81 -4.24 -12.09
N HIS A 22 7.16 -3.76 -11.02
CA HIS A 22 6.45 -2.48 -11.02
C HIS A 22 7.06 -1.44 -10.07
N GLU A 23 8.03 -1.79 -9.22
CA GLU A 23 8.55 -0.92 -8.16
C GLU A 23 8.95 0.46 -8.66
N GLN A 24 9.74 0.51 -9.73
CA GLN A 24 10.30 1.78 -10.23
C GLN A 24 9.20 2.70 -10.77
N GLU A 25 8.25 2.15 -11.52
CA GLU A 25 7.10 2.91 -12.05
C GLU A 25 6.22 3.42 -10.90
N LEU A 26 5.88 2.55 -9.96
CA LEU A 26 5.01 2.89 -8.83
C LEU A 26 5.63 3.94 -7.91
N ARG A 27 6.93 3.86 -7.62
CA ARG A 27 7.62 4.87 -6.82
C ARG A 27 7.66 6.22 -7.53
N HIS A 28 7.97 6.21 -8.83
CA HIS A 28 7.97 7.45 -9.61
C HIS A 28 6.57 8.09 -9.63
N ASP A 29 5.54 7.29 -9.88
CA ASP A 29 4.15 7.77 -9.87
C ASP A 29 3.71 8.25 -8.50
N ALA A 30 4.05 7.54 -7.43
CA ALA A 30 3.68 7.95 -6.08
C ALA A 30 4.34 9.30 -5.70
N LEU A 31 5.63 9.48 -6.00
CA LEU A 31 6.34 10.74 -5.78
C LEU A 31 5.75 11.89 -6.63
N ARG A 32 5.46 11.61 -7.90
CA ARG A 32 4.84 12.57 -8.82
C ARG A 32 3.45 12.99 -8.34
N LEU A 33 2.65 12.04 -7.86
CA LEU A 33 1.28 12.28 -7.44
C LEU A 33 1.19 12.99 -6.08
N ALA A 34 2.13 12.73 -5.17
CA ALA A 34 2.20 13.29 -3.83
C ALA A 34 2.96 14.64 -3.76
N GLY A 35 3.66 15.04 -4.83
CA GLY A 35 4.45 16.27 -4.86
C GLY A 35 5.80 16.18 -4.16
N GLY A 36 6.25 14.98 -3.78
CA GLY A 36 7.57 14.74 -3.19
C GLY A 36 7.61 13.68 -2.08
N ASP A 37 8.78 13.58 -1.46
CA ASP A 37 9.08 12.79 -0.26
C ASP A 37 8.79 13.66 0.99
N PRO A 38 8.22 13.17 2.11
CA PRO A 38 8.01 11.78 2.54
C PRO A 38 6.70 11.12 2.10
N VAL A 39 5.70 11.91 1.69
CA VAL A 39 4.32 11.44 1.47
C VAL A 39 4.22 10.40 0.36
N GLY A 40 4.99 10.55 -0.71
CA GLY A 40 5.00 9.58 -1.81
C GLY A 40 5.39 8.18 -1.35
N HIS A 41 6.28 8.06 -0.35
CA HIS A 41 6.69 6.77 0.18
C HIS A 41 5.57 6.10 0.99
N GLU A 42 4.83 6.86 1.81
CA GLU A 42 3.68 6.36 2.58
C GLU A 42 2.58 5.85 1.64
N ILE A 43 2.20 6.64 0.63
CA ILE A 43 1.18 6.25 -0.36
C ILE A 43 1.59 4.98 -1.10
N TYR A 44 2.87 4.85 -1.46
CA TYR A 44 3.42 3.65 -2.08
C TYR A 44 3.31 2.43 -1.15
N GLN A 45 3.76 2.54 0.11
CA GLN A 45 3.68 1.45 1.07
C GLN A 45 2.22 1.00 1.32
N GLU A 46 1.29 1.95 1.46
CA GLU A 46 -0.12 1.62 1.65
C GLU A 46 -0.72 0.89 0.45
N ALA A 47 -0.35 1.29 -0.77
CA ALA A 47 -0.77 0.60 -1.98
C ALA A 47 -0.25 -0.85 -2.03
N LEU A 48 0.99 -1.09 -1.59
CA LEU A 48 1.53 -2.45 -1.47
C LEU A 48 0.80 -3.29 -0.43
N VAL A 49 0.48 -2.73 0.74
CA VAL A 49 -0.29 -3.42 1.79
C VAL A 49 -1.68 -3.82 1.26
N ASP A 50 -2.33 -2.92 0.51
CA ASP A 50 -3.62 -3.19 -0.10
C ASP A 50 -3.51 -4.28 -1.19
N LEU A 51 -2.46 -4.26 -2.01
CA LEU A 51 -2.18 -5.31 -2.99
C LEU A 51 -1.98 -6.66 -2.31
N ALA A 52 -1.14 -6.73 -1.28
CA ALA A 52 -0.86 -7.96 -0.53
C ALA A 52 -2.16 -8.58 0.03
N GLY A 53 -3.05 -7.74 0.59
CA GLY A 53 -4.35 -8.19 1.09
C GLY A 53 -5.29 -8.76 0.03
N HIS A 54 -5.13 -8.35 -1.24
CA HIS A 54 -5.96 -8.83 -2.36
C HIS A 54 -5.22 -9.81 -3.30
N TRP A 55 -3.98 -10.16 -2.98
CA TRP A 55 -3.08 -10.88 -3.89
C TRP A 55 -3.68 -12.17 -4.44
N ARG A 56 -4.17 -13.06 -3.58
CA ARG A 56 -4.75 -14.36 -4.01
C ARG A 56 -5.88 -14.20 -5.02
N ARG A 57 -6.75 -13.21 -4.78
CA ARG A 57 -7.85 -12.91 -5.69
C ARG A 57 -7.29 -12.39 -7.01
N LEU A 58 -6.47 -11.35 -6.98
CA LEU A 58 -5.93 -10.75 -8.20
C LEU A 58 -5.10 -11.72 -9.03
N TYR A 59 -4.30 -12.57 -8.39
CA TYR A 59 -3.52 -13.61 -9.07
C TYR A 59 -4.42 -14.65 -9.75
N TRP A 60 -5.48 -15.10 -9.06
CA TRP A 60 -6.45 -16.02 -9.64
C TRP A 60 -7.19 -15.40 -10.84
N TRP A 61 -7.60 -14.13 -10.72
CA TRP A 61 -8.22 -13.39 -11.81
C TRP A 61 -7.26 -13.19 -12.98
N GLY A 62 -6.01 -12.81 -12.73
CA GLY A 62 -4.99 -12.64 -13.77
C GLY A 62 -4.68 -13.94 -14.52
N ARG A 63 -4.72 -15.09 -13.83
CA ARG A 63 -4.58 -16.40 -14.49
C ARG A 63 -5.73 -16.69 -15.44
N LEU A 64 -6.96 -16.27 -15.11
CA LEU A 64 -8.12 -16.46 -15.99
C LEU A 64 -8.10 -15.51 -17.18
N THR A 65 -7.77 -14.24 -16.97
CA THR A 65 -7.83 -13.20 -18.00
C THR A 65 -6.53 -13.04 -18.81
N HIS A 66 -5.45 -13.72 -18.43
CA HIS A 66 -4.11 -13.55 -19.02
C HIS A 66 -3.66 -12.08 -19.09
N SER A 67 -4.08 -11.29 -18.10
CA SER A 67 -3.85 -9.85 -18.04
C SER A 67 -3.06 -9.49 -16.79
N ASP A 68 -2.23 -8.44 -16.88
CA ASP A 68 -1.53 -7.82 -15.75
C ASP A 68 -2.51 -7.08 -14.81
N THR A 69 -3.39 -7.87 -14.21
CA THR A 69 -4.39 -7.43 -13.25
C THR A 69 -3.75 -6.81 -12.00
N PRO A 70 -2.62 -7.34 -11.47
CA PRO A 70 -1.93 -6.71 -10.34
C PRO A 70 -1.38 -5.31 -10.66
N GLY A 71 -0.72 -5.11 -11.81
CA GLY A 71 -0.19 -3.80 -12.19
C GLY A 71 -1.29 -2.77 -12.44
N LEU A 72 -2.39 -3.17 -13.09
CA LEU A 72 -3.57 -2.31 -13.26
C LEU A 72 -4.22 -1.96 -11.91
N TYR A 73 -4.32 -2.92 -10.99
CA TYR A 73 -4.87 -2.70 -9.66
C TYR A 73 -4.02 -1.70 -8.87
N LEU A 74 -2.69 -1.84 -8.89
CA LEU A 74 -1.77 -0.94 -8.22
C LEU A 74 -1.88 0.50 -8.73
N ARG A 75 -1.84 0.70 -10.06
CA ARG A 75 -2.00 2.03 -10.67
C ARG A 75 -3.32 2.68 -10.29
N LYS A 76 -4.43 1.92 -10.36
CA LYS A 76 -5.75 2.40 -9.94
C LYS A 76 -5.79 2.76 -8.45
N ARG A 77 -5.16 1.95 -7.60
CA ARG A 77 -5.15 2.17 -6.15
C ARG A 77 -4.31 3.38 -5.76
N LEU A 78 -3.13 3.55 -6.36
CA LEU A 78 -2.27 4.72 -6.18
C LEU A 78 -2.99 6.00 -6.59
N SER A 79 -3.62 6.03 -7.77
CA SER A 79 -4.40 7.18 -8.23
C SER A 79 -5.51 7.54 -7.26
N LYS A 80 -6.26 6.54 -6.76
CA LYS A 80 -7.32 6.76 -5.77
C LYS A 80 -6.80 7.30 -4.44
N ARG A 81 -5.69 6.76 -3.93
CA ARG A 81 -5.06 7.20 -2.66
C ARG A 81 -4.49 8.61 -2.79
N ALA A 82 -3.81 8.91 -3.89
CA ALA A 82 -3.31 10.24 -4.17
C ALA A 82 -4.45 11.27 -4.27
N HIS A 83 -5.58 10.90 -4.87
CA HIS A 83 -6.76 11.75 -4.90
C HIS A 83 -7.29 12.03 -3.48
N ALA A 84 -7.53 10.97 -2.70
CA ALA A 84 -8.00 11.11 -1.32
C ALA A 84 -7.04 11.95 -0.47
N TRP A 85 -5.72 11.74 -0.62
CA TRP A 85 -4.73 12.54 0.07
C TRP A 85 -4.81 14.02 -0.31
N ARG A 86 -5.00 14.35 -1.61
CA ARG A 86 -5.19 15.75 -2.04
C ARG A 86 -6.47 16.37 -1.49
N GLU A 87 -7.52 15.58 -1.34
CA GLU A 87 -8.78 16.04 -0.74
C GLU A 87 -8.63 16.29 0.77
N ASP A 88 -7.84 15.47 1.46
CA ASP A 88 -7.57 15.61 2.89
C ASP A 88 -6.57 16.73 3.21
N GLN A 89 -5.75 17.14 2.23
CA GLN A 89 -4.89 18.31 2.37
C GLN A 89 -5.75 19.58 2.36
N ILE A 90 -6.01 20.12 3.55
CA ILE A 90 -6.49 21.49 3.71
C ILE A 90 -5.34 22.39 3.24
N TYR A 91 -5.38 22.81 1.98
CA TYR A 91 -4.44 23.80 1.47
C TYR A 91 -4.64 25.08 2.28
N GLU A 92 -3.70 25.39 3.18
CA GLU A 92 -3.55 26.74 3.65
C GLU A 92 -3.08 27.55 2.43
N VAL A 93 -4.03 28.26 1.81
CA VAL A 93 -3.74 29.10 0.65
C VAL A 93 -2.93 30.29 1.16
N GLU A 94 -1.62 30.14 1.29
CA GLU A 94 -0.71 31.26 1.51
C GLU A 94 -0.74 32.11 0.23
N VAL A 95 -1.59 33.14 0.21
CA VAL A 95 -1.63 34.13 -0.87
C VAL A 95 -0.35 34.97 -0.78
N ARG A 96 0.75 34.45 -1.31
CA ARG A 96 1.93 35.27 -1.59
C ARG A 96 1.63 36.13 -2.80
N VAL A 97 1.39 37.41 -2.57
CA VAL A 97 1.39 38.44 -3.61
C VAL A 97 2.81 38.51 -4.17
N LEU A 98 3.06 37.80 -5.28
CA LEU A 98 4.31 37.87 -6.01
C LEU A 98 4.42 39.27 -6.61
N ARG A 99 5.28 40.12 -6.03
CA ARG A 99 5.79 41.30 -6.74
C ARG A 99 6.59 40.80 -7.96
N PRO A 100 6.47 41.44 -9.13
CA PRO A 100 7.22 41.02 -10.31
C PRO A 100 8.72 41.01 -10.01
N PRO A 101 9.43 39.89 -10.23
CA PRO A 101 10.86 39.84 -9.99
C PRO A 101 11.60 40.65 -11.07
N ALA A 102 12.47 41.57 -10.63
CA ALA A 102 13.53 42.07 -11.50
C ALA A 102 14.44 40.89 -11.88
N SER A 103 14.62 40.67 -13.16
CA SER A 103 15.42 39.58 -13.72
C SER A 103 16.87 39.65 -13.26
N VAL A 104 17.30 38.69 -12.44
CA VAL A 104 18.73 38.38 -12.26
C VAL A 104 18.90 36.89 -12.45
N PHE A 105 19.38 36.52 -13.64
CA PHE A 105 19.83 35.17 -13.94
C PHE A 105 21.07 34.86 -13.11
N ALA A 106 20.94 34.03 -12.07
CA ALA A 106 22.09 33.42 -11.42
C ALA A 106 22.39 32.09 -12.10
N GLN A 107 23.35 32.09 -13.03
CA GLN A 107 23.97 30.86 -13.53
C GLN A 107 24.74 30.19 -12.39
N VAL A 108 24.22 29.08 -11.88
CA VAL A 108 25.01 28.15 -11.05
C VAL A 108 25.54 27.07 -11.99
N SER A 109 26.65 27.37 -12.66
CA SER A 109 27.48 26.37 -13.34
C SER A 109 28.80 26.29 -12.59
N GLY A 110 28.91 25.31 -11.69
CA GLY A 110 30.15 24.96 -10.99
C GLY A 110 30.61 23.56 -11.39
N PRO A 111 31.84 23.38 -11.91
CA PRO A 111 32.42 22.09 -12.23
C PRO A 111 33.03 21.47 -10.96
N ALA A 112 32.20 20.92 -10.09
CA ALA A 112 32.66 20.16 -8.93
C ALA A 112 31.67 19.06 -8.53
N ALA A 113 31.16 18.31 -9.50
CA ALA A 113 30.54 17.02 -9.23
C ALA A 113 31.64 16.07 -8.76
N SER A 114 31.74 15.88 -7.44
CA SER A 114 32.80 15.13 -6.79
C SER A 114 32.95 13.71 -7.38
N LEU A 115 34.19 13.25 -7.51
CA LEU A 115 34.55 11.89 -7.93
C LEU A 115 33.84 10.78 -7.10
N ALA A 116 33.35 11.12 -5.90
CA ALA A 116 32.56 10.22 -5.05
C ALA A 116 31.16 9.93 -5.64
N LEU A 117 30.50 10.93 -6.24
CA LEU A 117 29.21 10.74 -6.94
C LEU A 117 29.38 9.90 -8.21
N ARG A 118 30.51 10.04 -8.91
CA ARG A 118 30.84 9.26 -10.11
C ARG A 118 31.18 7.80 -9.78
N LYS A 119 31.78 7.51 -8.62
CA LYS A 119 32.05 6.14 -8.14
C LYS A 119 30.81 5.47 -7.53
N ALA A 120 29.91 6.23 -6.89
CA ALA A 120 28.64 5.69 -6.38
C ALA A 120 27.73 5.15 -7.50
N ALA A 121 27.86 5.67 -8.72
CA ALA A 121 27.13 5.19 -9.90
C ALA A 121 27.64 3.84 -10.46
N VAL A 122 28.82 3.36 -10.02
CA VAL A 122 29.52 2.20 -10.61
C VAL A 122 29.48 0.96 -9.71
N LEU A 123 28.94 1.05 -8.50
CA LEU A 123 28.63 -0.13 -7.67
C LEU A 123 27.30 -0.71 -8.14
N ASP A 124 27.38 -1.70 -9.03
CA ASP A 124 26.26 -2.42 -9.64
C ASP A 124 25.13 -2.72 -8.63
N GLY A 125 24.06 -1.96 -8.79
CA GLY A 125 22.94 -1.81 -7.87
C GLY A 125 21.86 -2.89 -7.98
N THR A 126 22.10 -4.00 -8.67
CA THR A 126 21.09 -5.03 -8.93
C THR A 126 20.79 -5.88 -7.69
N THR A 127 21.80 -6.20 -6.87
CA THR A 127 21.61 -6.96 -5.62
C THR A 127 20.99 -6.12 -4.51
N ARG A 128 21.38 -4.84 -4.38
CA ARG A 128 20.77 -3.92 -3.39
C ARG A 128 19.36 -3.48 -3.77
N ALA A 129 19.06 -3.30 -5.06
CA ALA A 129 17.71 -3.02 -5.51
C ALA A 129 16.78 -4.18 -5.17
N GLY A 130 17.15 -5.42 -5.52
CA GLY A 130 16.35 -6.61 -5.20
C GLY A 130 16.11 -6.79 -3.69
N LEU A 131 17.11 -6.49 -2.85
CA LEU A 131 16.95 -6.53 -1.39
C LEU A 131 15.95 -5.49 -0.86
N ARG A 132 15.93 -4.28 -1.43
CA ARG A 132 14.95 -3.25 -1.05
C ARG A 132 13.54 -3.62 -1.50
N THR A 133 13.38 -4.12 -2.71
CA THR A 133 12.10 -4.64 -3.20
C THR A 133 11.58 -5.74 -2.30
N LEU A 134 12.45 -6.69 -1.93
CA LEU A 134 12.10 -7.80 -1.06
C LEU A 134 11.70 -7.29 0.33
N ALA A 135 12.46 -6.34 0.89
CA ALA A 135 12.12 -5.72 2.17
C ALA A 135 10.74 -5.03 2.11
N ASP A 136 10.47 -4.20 1.09
CA ASP A 136 9.18 -3.55 0.92
C ASP A 136 8.03 -4.55 0.77
N ALA A 137 8.25 -5.61 -0.04
CA ALA A 137 7.26 -6.66 -0.26
C ALA A 137 6.97 -7.44 1.02
N THR A 138 8.00 -7.82 1.78
CA THR A 138 7.85 -8.54 3.06
C THR A 138 7.14 -7.68 4.10
N VAL A 139 7.54 -6.41 4.26
CA VAL A 139 6.89 -5.46 5.18
C VAL A 139 5.41 -5.29 4.81
N ALA A 140 5.11 -5.05 3.53
CA ALA A 140 3.74 -4.94 3.06
C ALA A 140 2.92 -6.21 3.32
N TRP A 141 3.52 -7.40 3.10
CA TRP A 141 2.88 -8.68 3.35
C TRP A 141 2.57 -8.90 4.82
N VAL A 142 3.51 -8.61 5.72
CA VAL A 142 3.32 -8.70 7.18
C VAL A 142 2.22 -7.78 7.66
N HIS A 143 2.17 -6.54 7.16
CA HIS A 143 1.10 -5.61 7.51
C HIS A 143 -0.28 -6.09 7.03
N ALA A 144 -0.34 -6.65 5.82
CA ALA A 144 -1.57 -7.22 5.28
C ALA A 144 -2.01 -8.47 6.08
N TRP A 145 -1.07 -9.35 6.42
CA TRP A 145 -1.29 -10.53 7.25
C TRP A 145 -1.83 -10.13 8.62
N ARG A 146 -1.18 -9.20 9.31
CA ARG A 146 -1.61 -8.69 10.62
C ARG A 146 -3.01 -8.08 10.54
N ARG A 147 -3.32 -7.31 9.49
CA ARG A 147 -4.67 -6.75 9.28
C ARG A 147 -5.70 -7.86 9.04
N SER A 148 -5.33 -8.93 8.33
CA SER A 148 -6.20 -10.08 8.09
C SER A 148 -6.51 -10.86 9.38
N GLU A 149 -5.50 -11.01 10.23
CA GLU A 149 -5.61 -11.67 11.53
C GLU A 149 -6.54 -10.88 12.47
N HIS A 150 -6.38 -9.55 12.56
CA HIS A 150 -7.28 -8.71 13.33
C HIS A 150 -8.75 -8.84 12.88
N ARG A 151 -9.00 -8.91 11.56
CA ARG A 151 -10.37 -9.13 11.06
C ARG A 151 -10.93 -10.50 11.43
N ARG A 152 -10.08 -11.53 11.46
CA ARG A 152 -10.47 -12.87 11.90
C ARG A 152 -10.85 -12.86 13.38
N ILE A 153 -10.01 -12.26 14.22
CA ILE A 153 -10.28 -12.11 15.66
C ILE A 153 -11.56 -11.30 15.89
N ALA A 154 -11.72 -10.16 15.21
CA ALA A 154 -12.92 -9.34 15.32
C ALA A 154 -14.20 -10.11 14.92
N ARG A 155 -14.16 -10.89 13.83
CA ARG A 155 -15.30 -11.75 13.44
C ARG A 155 -15.62 -12.81 14.47
N LEU A 156 -14.61 -13.41 15.12
CA LEU A 156 -14.82 -14.38 16.19
C LEU A 156 -15.47 -13.73 17.40
N ILE A 157 -15.02 -12.54 17.80
CA ILE A 157 -15.61 -11.76 18.89
C ILE A 157 -17.07 -11.42 18.58
N ILE A 158 -17.34 -10.85 17.39
CA ILE A 158 -18.70 -10.49 16.98
C ILE A 158 -19.60 -11.72 16.91
N GLY A 159 -19.11 -12.83 16.34
CA GLY A 159 -19.86 -14.08 16.27
C GLY A 159 -20.17 -14.65 17.66
N GLY A 160 -19.21 -14.57 18.59
CA GLY A 160 -19.41 -14.96 19.98
C GLY A 160 -20.46 -14.10 20.70
N LEU A 161 -20.40 -12.77 20.54
CA LEU A 161 -21.39 -11.86 21.11
C LEU A 161 -22.80 -12.13 20.56
N LEU A 162 -22.93 -12.32 19.25
CA LEU A 162 -24.20 -12.67 18.63
C LEU A 162 -24.73 -14.00 19.15
N LEU A 163 -23.88 -15.03 19.26
CA LEU A 163 -24.28 -16.33 19.80
C LEU A 163 -24.82 -16.20 21.23
N VAL A 164 -24.11 -15.49 22.11
CA VAL A 164 -24.51 -15.27 23.50
C VAL A 164 -25.83 -14.50 23.57
N ALA A 165 -25.97 -13.42 22.80
CA ALA A 165 -27.21 -12.64 22.75
C ALA A 165 -28.41 -13.50 22.29
N THR A 166 -28.20 -14.32 21.27
CA THR A 166 -29.25 -15.23 20.76
C THR A 166 -29.62 -16.30 21.80
N MET A 167 -28.64 -16.80 22.55
CA MET A 167 -28.87 -17.75 23.64
C MET A 167 -29.67 -17.13 24.79
N VAL A 168 -29.33 -15.90 25.20
CA VAL A 168 -30.08 -15.17 26.24
C VAL A 168 -31.52 -14.92 25.79
N GLN A 169 -31.71 -14.48 24.54
CA GLN A 169 -33.04 -14.19 24.00
C GLN A 169 -33.91 -15.45 23.88
N SER A 170 -33.33 -16.58 23.48
CA SER A 170 -34.05 -17.87 23.43
C SER A 170 -34.42 -18.38 24.81
N MET A 171 -33.52 -18.28 25.80
CA MET A 171 -33.83 -18.65 27.19
C MET A 171 -34.90 -17.75 27.80
N ALA A 172 -34.86 -16.44 27.52
CA ALA A 172 -35.90 -15.51 27.95
C ALA A 172 -37.27 -15.84 27.33
N TRP A 173 -37.29 -16.26 26.07
CA TRP A 173 -38.52 -16.70 25.40
C TRP A 173 -39.08 -18.00 26.01
N LEU A 174 -38.21 -18.96 26.33
CA LEU A 174 -38.60 -20.22 26.99
C LEU A 174 -39.05 -20.03 28.44
N ALA A 175 -38.55 -19.02 29.14
CA ALA A 175 -38.93 -18.70 30.52
C ALA A 175 -40.26 -17.92 30.62
N GLY A 176 -40.84 -17.49 29.50
CA GLY A 176 -42.14 -16.82 29.48
C GLY A 176 -43.27 -17.75 29.96
N PRO A 177 -44.29 -17.22 30.66
CA PRO A 177 -45.37 -18.05 31.20
C PRO A 177 -46.10 -18.80 30.07
N PRO A 178 -46.44 -20.08 30.26
CA PRO A 178 -47.25 -20.81 29.28
C PRO A 178 -48.61 -20.11 29.16
N ALA A 179 -48.97 -19.74 27.93
CA ALA A 179 -50.28 -19.20 27.59
C ALA A 179 -51.38 -20.26 27.77
#